data_AF-A0A1H8LPU2-F1
#
_entry.id   AF-A0A1H8LPU2-F1
#
_cell.length_a   1.000
_cell.length_b   1.000
_cell.length_c   1.000
_cell.angle_alpha   90.00
_cell.angle_beta   90.00
_cell.angle_gamma   90.00
#
_symmetry.space_group_name_H-M   'P 1'
#
loop_
_entity.id
_entity.type
_entity.pdbx_description
1 polymer ?
#
loop_
_entity_poly.entity_id
_entity_poly.type
_entity_poly.pdbx_seq_one_letter_code
_entity_poly.pdbx_strand_id
1 'polypeptide(L)' 'MRARTVVGLSVLAALLLLVGANAHLVYVAVTSQPDCVDHVRQGNAENGSFRAAKSACSPGARS' A
#
# COMPACT_ATOMS: atom_id res chain seq x y z
N MET A 1 39.19 -15.21 14.91
CA MET A 1 38.12 -14.39 15.52
C MET A 1 37.64 -13.26 14.59
N ARG A 2 38.55 -12.47 13.96
CA ARG A 2 38.18 -11.36 13.06
C ARG A 2 37.23 -11.71 11.90
N ALA A 3 37.44 -12.82 11.20
CA ALA A 3 36.56 -13.22 10.11
C ALA A 3 35.12 -13.52 10.59
N ARG A 4 35.01 -14.16 11.76
CA ARG A 4 33.73 -14.55 12.36
C ARG A 4 32.94 -13.34 12.86
N THR A 5 33.64 -12.32 13.39
CA THR A 5 33.02 -11.04 13.74
C THR A 5 32.62 -10.24 12.50
N VAL A 6 33.44 -10.23 11.44
CA VAL A 6 33.10 -9.56 10.18
C VAL A 6 31.86 -10.18 9.54
N VAL A 7 31.77 -11.51 9.49
CA VAL A 7 30.59 -12.23 9.00
C VAL A 7 29.37 -11.97 9.88
N GLY A 8 29.54 -11.95 11.20
CA GLY A 8 28.44 -11.62 12.12
C GLY A 8 27.89 -10.20 11.87
N LEU A 9 28.79 -9.22 11.71
CA LEU A 9 28.40 -7.83 11.43
C LEU A 9 27.74 -7.68 10.06
N SER A 10 28.23 -8.38 9.03
CA SER A 10 27.63 -8.30 7.69
C SER A 10 26.22 -8.90 7.66
N VAL A 11 26.02 -10.05 8.33
CA VAL A 11 24.69 -10.66 8.46
C VAL A 11 23.75 -9.74 9.23
N LEU A 12 24.19 -9.17 10.35
CA LEU A 12 23.38 -8.22 11.12
C LEU A 12 23.00 -6.99 10.27
N ALA A 13 23.95 -6.42 9.53
CA ALA A 13 23.70 -5.29 8.65
C ALA A 13 22.68 -5.63 7.56
N ALA A 14 22.82 -6.80 6.91
CA ALA A 14 21.88 -7.26 5.89
C ALA A 14 20.46 -7.45 6.44
N LEU A 15 20.32 -8.01 7.65
CA LEU A 15 19.03 -8.18 8.31
C LEU A 15 18.38 -6.84 8.64
N LEU A 16 19.15 -5.89 9.19
CA LEU A 16 18.65 -4.54 9.47
C LEU A 16 18.18 -3.82 8.21
N LEU A 17 18.94 -3.93 7.11
CA LEU A 17 18.55 -3.37 5.81
C LEU A 17 17.26 -3.99 5.29
N LEU A 18 17.14 -5.32 5.33
CA LEU A 18 15.95 -6.04 4.87
C LEU A 18 14.71 -5.62 5.67
N VAL A 19 14.81 -5.58 7.00
CA VAL A 19 13.72 -5.15 7.88
C VAL A 19 13.34 -3.70 7.62
N GLY A 20 14.33 -2.80 7.52
CA GLY A 20 14.11 -1.38 7.25
C GLY A 20 13.43 -1.13 5.91
N ALA A 21 13.87 -1.80 4.84
CA ALA A 21 13.27 -1.69 3.51
C ALA A 21 11.80 -2.16 3.52
N ASN A 22 11.51 -3.30 4.14
CA ASN A 22 10.13 -3.81 4.22
C ASN A 22 9.24 -2.93 5.10
N ALA A 23 9.75 -2.42 6.24
CA ALA A 23 9.02 -1.48 7.08
C ALA A 23 8.68 -0.18 6.33
N HIS A 24 9.61 0.31 5.51
CA HIS A 24 9.37 1.47 4.65
C HIS A 24 8.27 1.20 3.61
N LEU A 25 8.26 0.03 2.97
CA LEU A 25 7.20 -0.34 2.03
C LEU A 25 5.82 -0.39 2.70
N VAL A 26 5.73 -0.99 3.90
CA VAL A 26 4.49 -1.01 4.68
C VAL A 26 4.07 0.42 5.04
N TYR A 27 4.99 1.26 5.51
CA TYR A 27 4.72 2.67 5.81
C TYR A 27 4.14 3.38 4.58
N VAL A 28 4.82 3.34 3.44
CA VAL A 28 4.35 3.96 2.20
C VAL A 28 2.98 3.43 1.80
N ALA A 29 2.73 2.13 1.90
CA ALA A 29 1.45 1.52 1.54
C ALA A 29 0.28 2.03 2.39
N VAL A 30 0.52 2.34 3.68
CA VAL A 30 -0.54 2.82 4.59
C VAL A 30 -0.63 4.34 4.66
N THR A 31 0.47 5.08 4.43
CA THR A 31 0.49 6.54 4.51
C THR A 31 0.17 7.22 3.20
N SER A 32 0.43 6.54 2.08
CA SER A 32 -0.07 7.01 0.79
C SER A 32 -1.59 6.93 0.87
N GLN A 33 -2.26 8.08 0.90
CA GLN A 33 -3.67 8.14 0.54
C GLN A 33 -3.71 8.07 -0.99
N PRO A 34 -4.01 6.92 -1.63
CA PRO A 34 -4.44 6.99 -3.00
C PRO A 34 -5.76 7.76 -2.93
N ASP A 35 -5.76 9.02 -3.35
CA ASP A 35 -7.00 9.78 -3.46
C ASP A 35 -8.01 8.89 -4.15
N CYS A 36 -9.14 8.66 -3.46
CA CYS A 36 -10.25 7.88 -3.99
C CYS A 36 -10.94 8.76 -5.03
N VAL A 37 -10.25 9.02 -6.14
CA VAL A 37 -10.74 9.89 -7.19
C VAL A 37 -11.99 9.28 -7.77
N ASP A 38 -13.09 10.02 -7.68
CA ASP A 38 -14.34 9.70 -8.35
C ASP A 38 -14.08 9.64 -9.85
N HIS A 39 -13.80 8.44 -10.36
CA HIS A 39 -13.92 8.19 -11.78
C HIS A 39 -15.40 8.31 -12.13
N VAL A 40 -15.82 9.54 -12.48
CA VAL A 40 -17.14 9.85 -13.01
C VAL A 40 -17.33 9.06 -14.29
N ARG A 41 -17.90 7.85 -14.19
CA ARG A 41 -18.42 7.16 -15.37
C ARG A 41 -19.53 8.05 -15.90
N GLN A 42 -19.35 8.62 -17.09
CA GLN A 42 -20.45 9.04 -17.96
C GLN A 42 -21.22 7.78 -18.40
N GLY A 43 -21.83 7.10 -17.44
CA GLY A 43 -22.79 6.04 -17.66
C GLY A 43 -24.16 6.66 -17.63
N ASN A 44 -24.59 7.14 -18.80
CA ASN A 44 -25.99 7.35 -19.12
C ASN A 44 -26.73 6.04 -18.81
N ALA A 45 -27.29 5.92 -17.60
CA ALA A 45 -28.24 4.89 -17.28
C ALA A 45 -29.53 5.25 -18.03
N GLU A 46 -29.80 4.55 -19.12
CA GLU A 46 -31.14 4.55 -19.71
C GLU A 46 -32.17 4.16 -18.64
N ASN A 47 -33.32 4.82 -18.73
CA ASN A 47 -34.45 4.67 -17.82
C ASN A 47 -34.84 3.18 -17.69
N GLY A 48 -34.61 2.58 -16.52
CA GLY A 48 -35.24 1.31 -16.15
C GLY A 48 -34.35 0.23 -15.54
N SER A 49 -33.02 0.39 -15.47
CA SER A 49 -32.15 -0.59 -14.80
C SER A 49 -31.27 0.04 -13.72
N PHE A 50 -31.55 -0.30 -12.46
CA PHE A 50 -30.72 0.06 -11.32
C PHE A 50 -29.60 -0.98 -11.17
N ARG A 51 -28.34 -0.55 -11.25
CA ARG A 51 -27.17 -1.39 -10.92
C ARG A 51 -26.37 -0.73 -9.80
N ALA A 52 -25.72 -1.54 -8.95
CA ALA A 52 -24.88 -1.04 -7.87
C ALA A 52 -23.66 -0.26 -8.41
N ALA A 53 -23.45 0.97 -7.94
CA ALA A 53 -22.20 1.69 -8.12
C ALA A 53 -21.15 1.10 -7.16
N LYS A 54 -19.99 0.71 -7.70
CA LYS A 54 -18.98 -0.06 -6.97
C LYS A 54 -17.82 0.84 -6.53
N SER A 55 -17.32 0.63 -5.30
CA SER A 55 -16.44 1.53 -4.53
C SER A 55 -15.34 2.22 -5.35
N ALA A 56 -15.20 3.55 -5.24
CA ALA A 56 -13.95 4.22 -5.63
C ALA A 56 -12.81 3.81 -4.68
N CYS A 57 -13.12 3.65 -3.37
CA CYS A 57 -12.60 2.67 -2.39
C CYS A 57 -13.45 2.76 -1.08
N SER A 58 -13.58 1.69 -0.26
CA SER A 58 -14.21 1.69 1.10
C SER A 58 -13.83 0.46 1.95
N PRO A 59 -13.57 0.63 3.28
CA PRO A 59 -14.57 0.24 4.29
C PRO A 59 -14.78 1.35 5.33
N GLY A 60 -15.68 2.29 5.00
CA GLY A 60 -16.06 3.43 5.85
C GLY A 60 -15.45 4.73 5.35
N ALA A 61 -16.24 5.51 4.60
CA ALA A 61 -15.89 6.81 4.06
C ALA A 61 -15.16 7.72 5.08
N ARG A 62 -14.05 8.31 4.65
CA ARG A 62 -13.40 9.40 5.40
C ARG A 62 -12.58 10.20 4.39
N SER A 63 -12.88 11.46 4.09
CA SER A 63 -13.85 12.43 4.61
C SER A 63 -14.13 13.47 3.54
#